data_AF-A0A4U7CVA8-F1
#
_entry.id   AF-A0A4U7CVA8-F1
#
_cell.length_a   1.000
_cell.length_b   1.000
_cell.length_c   1.000
_cell.angle_alpha   90.00
_cell.angle_beta   90.00
_cell.angle_gamma   90.00
#
_symmetry.space_group_name_H-M   'P 1'
#
loop_
_entity.id
_entity.type
_entity.pdbx_description
1 polymer ?
#
loop_
_entity_poly.entity_id
_entity_poly.type
_entity_poly.pdbx_seq_one_letter_code
_entity_poly.pdbx_strand_id
1 'polypeptide(L)'
;MAVLLALITGLIHLVATTRAIEMSVVLAVLFVLNGLGFLGGAAVYFTRFWRRSFFLVAAVYSLVTILALFPFRGWGIEAFYTNGAINPIVTITKIAEAFLAIVSVYLYSRTSN
;
A
#
# COMPACT_ATOMS: atom_id res chain seq x y z
N MET A 1 -11.14 -2.48 10.18
CA MET A 1 -9.86 -3.08 9.77
C MET A 1 -9.31 -2.51 8.46
N ALA A 2 -10.06 -2.50 7.34
CA ALA A 2 -9.57 -1.93 6.07
C ALA A 2 -9.07 -0.47 6.20
N VAL A 3 -9.85 0.41 6.86
CA VAL A 3 -9.43 1.80 7.10
C VAL A 3 -8.12 1.87 7.88
N LEU A 4 -8.00 1.10 8.97
CA LEU A 4 -6.77 1.08 9.79
C LEU A 4 -5.56 0.62 8.96
N LEU A 5 -5.71 -0.44 8.16
CA LEU A 5 -4.65 -0.94 7.28
C LEU A 5 -4.27 0.09 6.20
N ALA A 6 -5.25 0.80 5.62
CA ALA A 6 -4.99 1.87 4.66
C ALA A 6 -4.26 3.05 5.32
N LEU A 7 -4.64 3.46 6.54
CA LEU A 7 -3.95 4.51 7.28
C LEU A 7 -2.50 4.13 7.61
N ILE A 8 -2.28 2.92 8.16
CA ILE A 8 -0.94 2.41 8.47
C ILE A 8 -0.09 2.36 7.20
N THR A 9 -0.61 1.76 6.14
CA THR A 9 0.11 1.63 4.86
C THR A 9 0.44 3.01 4.28
N GLY A 10 -0.52 3.94 4.30
CA GLY A 10 -0.33 5.30 3.81
C GLY A 10 0.77 6.04 4.57
N LEU A 11 0.72 5.99 5.91
CA LEU A 11 1.74 6.60 6.77
C LEU A 11 3.13 5.98 6.56
N ILE A 12 3.23 4.66 6.43
CA ILE A 12 4.53 4.01 6.18
C ILE A 12 5.10 4.47 4.83
N HIS A 13 4.29 4.64 3.79
CA HIS A 13 4.78 5.17 2.51
C HIS A 13 5.27 6.62 2.61
N LEU A 14 4.57 7.47 3.35
CA LEU A 14 5.03 8.84 3.60
C LEU A 14 6.34 8.85 4.38
N VAL A 15 6.49 8.02 5.41
CA VAL A 15 7.75 7.89 6.16
C VAL A 15 8.87 7.35 5.28
N ALA A 16 8.59 6.33 4.45
CA ALA A 16 9.56 5.73 3.54
C ALA A 16 10.05 6.70 2.45
N THR A 17 9.31 7.78 2.18
CA THR A 17 9.74 8.87 1.28
C THR A 17 11.07 9.48 1.73
N THR A 18 11.30 9.59 3.05
CA THR A 18 12.55 10.16 3.61
C THR A 18 13.80 9.39 3.18
N ARG A 19 13.67 8.08 2.93
CA ARG A 19 14.75 7.24 2.42
C ARG A 19 14.74 7.15 0.89
N ALA A 20 13.56 7.17 0.29
CA ALA A 20 13.40 7.10 -1.16
C ALA A 20 14.03 8.30 -1.87
N ILE A 21 13.99 9.49 -1.26
CA ILE A 21 14.55 10.72 -1.87
C ILE A 21 16.07 10.69 -1.99
N GLU A 22 16.75 9.97 -1.10
CA GLU A 22 18.20 9.74 -1.18
C GLU A 22 18.55 8.82 -2.36
N MET A 23 17.62 7.97 -2.80
CA MET A 23 17.80 7.05 -3.92
C MET A 23 17.43 7.69 -5.27
N SER A 24 16.26 8.35 -5.33
CA SER A 24 15.74 8.98 -6.55
C SER A 24 14.52 9.86 -6.23
N VAL A 25 14.47 11.04 -6.83
CA VAL A 25 13.30 11.94 -6.78
C VAL A 25 12.05 11.24 -7.33
N VAL A 26 12.17 10.46 -8.41
CA VAL A 26 11.04 9.72 -8.99
C VAL A 26 10.49 8.72 -7.97
N LEU A 27 11.36 7.98 -7.29
CA LEU A 27 10.96 7.02 -6.27
C LEU A 27 10.28 7.74 -5.10
N ALA A 28 10.84 8.86 -4.63
CA ALA A 28 10.22 9.67 -3.58
C ALA A 28 8.81 10.14 -3.95
N VAL A 29 8.61 10.66 -5.17
CA VAL A 29 7.30 11.06 -5.68
C VAL A 29 6.33 9.88 -5.69
N LEU A 30 6.78 8.71 -6.15
CA LEU A 30 5.94 7.51 -6.15
C LEU A 30 5.52 7.10 -4.73
N PHE A 31 6.43 7.17 -3.75
CA PHE A 31 6.09 6.90 -2.35
C PHE A 31 5.08 7.91 -1.78
N VAL A 32 5.24 9.21 -2.07
CA VAL A 32 4.28 10.25 -1.65
C VAL A 32 2.91 10.00 -2.27
N LEU A 33 2.85 9.83 -3.58
CA LEU A 33 1.60 9.56 -4.29
C LEU A 33 0.94 8.30 -3.77
N ASN A 34 1.73 7.27 -3.44
CA ASN A 34 1.20 6.04 -2.91
C ASN A 34 0.61 6.21 -1.50
N GLY A 35 1.33 6.93 -0.64
CA GLY A 35 0.85 7.30 0.68
C GLY A 35 -0.47 8.08 0.62
N LEU A 36 -0.53 9.09 -0.24
CA LEU A 36 -1.74 9.88 -0.48
C LEU A 36 -2.87 9.05 -1.09
N GLY A 37 -2.59 8.07 -1.95
CA GLY A 37 -3.59 7.16 -2.50
C GLY A 37 -4.28 6.35 -1.41
N PHE A 38 -3.53 5.77 -0.47
CA PHE A 38 -4.11 5.03 0.66
C PHE A 38 -4.89 5.93 1.62
N LEU A 39 -4.32 7.08 2.00
CA LEU A 39 -4.99 8.03 2.90
C LEU A 39 -6.24 8.64 2.25
N GLY A 40 -6.17 8.97 0.96
CA GLY A 40 -7.28 9.46 0.17
C GLY A 40 -8.38 8.42 0.05
N GLY A 41 -8.04 7.16 -0.25
CA GLY A 41 -9.00 6.05 -0.26
C GLY A 41 -9.69 5.86 1.10
N ALA A 42 -8.92 5.93 2.19
CA ALA A 42 -9.46 5.89 3.54
C ALA A 42 -10.40 7.07 3.85
N ALA A 43 -10.09 8.28 3.39
CA ALA A 43 -10.97 9.44 3.54
C ALA A 43 -12.26 9.28 2.73
N VAL A 44 -12.18 8.84 1.46
CA VAL A 44 -13.34 8.63 0.59
C VAL A 44 -14.31 7.61 1.17
N TYR A 45 -13.81 6.60 1.90
CA TYR A 45 -14.64 5.61 2.62
C TYR A 45 -15.68 6.23 3.56
N PHE A 46 -15.37 7.38 4.16
CA PHE A 46 -16.27 8.08 5.07
C PHE A 46 -17.22 9.06 4.38
N THR A 47 -17.20 9.12 3.05
CA THR A 47 -18.06 10.03 2.28
C THR A 47 -19.23 9.29 1.64
N ARG A 48 -20.27 10.05 1.28
CA ARG A 48 -21.40 9.55 0.48
C ARG A 48 -21.00 9.06 -0.92
N PHE A 49 -19.77 9.33 -1.36
CA PHE A 49 -19.27 8.93 -2.68
C PHE A 49 -18.73 7.49 -2.70
N TRP A 50 -18.59 6.84 -1.54
CA TRP A 50 -18.14 5.46 -1.48
C TRP A 50 -19.12 4.52 -2.19
N ARG A 51 -18.58 3.69 -3.08
CA ARG A 51 -19.34 2.65 -3.80
C ARG A 51 -18.73 1.30 -3.47
N ARG A 52 -19.55 0.24 -3.48
CA ARG A 52 -19.10 -1.14 -3.29
C ARG A 52 -17.88 -1.49 -4.16
N SER A 53 -17.86 -1.06 -5.42
CA SER A 53 -16.74 -1.30 -6.34
C SER A 53 -15.40 -0.71 -5.87
N PHE A 54 -15.39 0.32 -5.02
CA PHE A 54 -14.15 0.91 -4.50
C PHE A 54 -13.39 -0.03 -3.57
N PHE A 55 -14.04 -1.06 -3.01
CA PHE A 55 -13.32 -2.15 -2.34
C PHE A 55 -12.42 -2.94 -3.30
N LEU A 56 -12.88 -3.21 -4.53
CA LEU A 56 -12.04 -3.86 -5.54
C LEU A 56 -10.92 -2.93 -6.01
N VAL A 57 -11.20 -1.64 -6.16
CA VAL A 57 -10.16 -0.64 -6.46
C VAL A 57 -9.09 -0.65 -5.38
N ALA A 58 -9.47 -0.63 -4.10
CA ALA A 58 -8.52 -0.70 -2.98
C ALA A 58 -7.71 -2.01 -3.00
N ALA A 59 -8.34 -3.14 -3.31
CA ALA A 59 -7.65 -4.42 -3.42
C ALA A 59 -6.61 -4.43 -4.56
N VAL A 60 -7.01 -4.02 -5.76
CA VAL A 60 -6.13 -3.96 -6.94
C VAL A 60 -5.01 -2.97 -6.70
N TYR A 61 -5.32 -1.79 -6.17
CA TYR A 61 -4.33 -0.78 -5.81
C TYR A 61 -3.28 -1.37 -4.88
N SER A 62 -3.71 -2.02 -3.79
CA SER A 62 -2.81 -2.64 -2.82
C SER A 62 -1.98 -3.79 -3.41
N LEU A 63 -2.50 -4.54 -4.39
CA LEU A 63 -1.72 -5.55 -5.10
C LEU A 63 -0.66 -4.93 -6.01
N VAL A 64 -1.03 -3.87 -6.74
CA VAL A 64 -0.10 -3.13 -7.61
C VAL A 64 1.07 -2.57 -6.79
N THR A 65 0.83 -2.10 -5.57
CA THR A 65 1.90 -1.56 -4.71
C THR A 65 2.82 -2.65 -4.14
N ILE A 66 2.32 -3.87 -3.95
CA ILE A 66 3.17 -5.04 -3.66
C ILE A 66 4.03 -5.35 -4.88
N LEU A 67 3.43 -5.46 -6.06
CA LEU A 67 4.15 -5.79 -7.30
C LEU A 67 5.18 -4.71 -7.68
N ALA A 68 4.89 -3.44 -7.37
CA ALA A 68 5.80 -2.34 -7.59
C ALA A 68 7.10 -2.45 -6.79
N LEU A 69 7.19 -3.31 -5.77
CA LEU A 69 8.44 -3.56 -5.05
C LEU A 69 9.52 -4.17 -5.96
N PHE A 70 9.14 -5.15 -6.78
CA PHE A 70 10.09 -6.03 -7.45
C PHE A 70 10.96 -5.32 -8.51
N PRO A 71 10.42 -4.41 -9.36
CA PRO A 71 11.24 -3.69 -10.32
C PRO A 71 12.36 -2.83 -9.69
N PHE A 72 12.21 -2.40 -8.43
CA PHE A 72 13.21 -1.57 -7.75
C PHE A 72 14.14 -2.34 -6.81
N ARG A 73 13.79 -3.57 -6.41
CA ARG A 73 14.54 -4.33 -5.39
C ARG A 73 14.91 -5.77 -5.75
N GLY A 74 14.52 -6.27 -6.92
CA GLY A 74 14.76 -7.66 -7.35
C GLY A 74 13.46 -8.48 -7.40
N TRP A 75 13.48 -9.64 -8.07
CA TRP A 75 12.28 -10.43 -8.38
C TRP A 75 12.06 -11.64 -7.45
N GLY A 76 12.88 -11.81 -6.42
CA GLY A 76 12.76 -12.87 -5.43
C GLY A 76 12.71 -12.34 -3.99
N ILE A 77 13.14 -13.19 -3.06
CA ILE A 77 13.13 -12.88 -1.62
C ILE A 77 14.12 -11.77 -1.26
N GLU A 78 15.15 -11.55 -2.08
CA GLU A 78 16.14 -10.49 -1.93
C GLU A 78 15.51 -9.09 -1.91
N ALA A 79 14.33 -8.91 -2.51
CA ALA A 79 13.59 -7.64 -2.49
C ALA A 79 13.23 -7.17 -1.07
N PHE A 80 13.18 -8.10 -0.11
CA PHE A 80 12.90 -7.84 1.30
C PHE A 80 14.16 -7.62 2.15
N TYR A 81 15.36 -7.72 1.56
CA TYR A 81 16.63 -7.58 2.26
C TYR A 81 17.30 -6.24 1.95
N THR A 82 18.07 -5.73 2.90
CA THR A 82 18.94 -4.56 2.75
C THR A 82 20.20 -4.81 3.58
N ASN A 83 21.38 -4.74 2.94
CA ASN A 83 22.67 -5.04 3.59
C ASN A 83 22.72 -6.43 4.27
N GLY A 84 22.12 -7.45 3.64
CA GLY A 84 22.12 -8.82 4.16
C GLY A 84 21.13 -9.11 5.29
N ALA A 85 20.37 -8.11 5.76
CA ALA A 85 19.33 -8.28 6.78
C ALA A 85 17.93 -7.97 6.21
N ILE A 86 16.89 -8.56 6.80
CA ILE A 86 15.50 -8.24 6.45
C ILE A 86 15.24 -6.75 6.71
N ASN A 87 14.64 -6.06 5.75
CA ASN A 87 14.21 -4.68 5.89
C ASN A 87 12.81 -4.65 6.53
N PRO A 88 12.69 -4.35 7.83
CA PRO A 88 11.42 -4.48 8.55
C PRO A 88 10.35 -3.54 7.98
N ILE A 89 10.73 -2.35 7.50
CA ILE A 89 9.78 -1.38 6.94
C ILE A 89 9.16 -1.94 5.66
N VAL A 90 9.99 -2.44 4.74
CA VAL A 90 9.50 -3.04 3.48
C VAL A 90 8.57 -4.21 3.79
N THR A 91 9.02 -5.14 4.63
CA THR A 91 8.26 -6.36 4.97
C THR A 91 6.92 -6.02 5.63
N ILE A 92 6.90 -5.17 6.65
CA ILE A 92 5.66 -4.77 7.34
C ILE A 92 4.71 -4.06 6.38
N THR A 93 5.23 -3.20 5.49
CA THR A 93 4.40 -2.52 4.48
C THR A 93 3.70 -3.51 3.57
N LYS A 94 4.45 -4.48 3.01
CA LYS A 94 3.88 -5.47 2.09
C LYS A 94 2.88 -6.40 2.79
N ILE A 95 3.12 -6.73 4.06
CA ILE A 95 2.15 -7.48 4.87
C ILE A 95 0.86 -6.66 5.05
N ALA A 96 0.97 -5.40 5.46
CA ALA A 96 -0.20 -4.53 5.64
C ALA A 96 -1.03 -4.38 4.35
N GLU A 97 -0.35 -4.24 3.20
CA GLU A 97 -0.99 -4.23 1.89
C GLU A 97 -1.66 -5.56 1.54
N ALA A 98 -1.02 -6.70 1.81
CA ALA A 98 -1.61 -8.00 1.54
C ALA A 98 -2.90 -8.21 2.35
N PHE A 99 -2.87 -7.84 3.64
CA PHE A 99 -4.06 -7.86 4.48
C PHE A 99 -5.14 -6.88 3.98
N LEU A 100 -4.74 -5.68 3.54
CA LEU A 100 -5.68 -4.71 2.99
C LEU A 100 -6.37 -5.27 1.73
N ALA A 101 -5.62 -5.91 0.83
CA ALA A 101 -6.18 -6.54 -0.36
C ALA A 101 -7.21 -7.62 0.01
N ILE A 102 -6.86 -8.54 0.91
CA ILE A 102 -7.74 -9.62 1.36
C ILE A 102 -9.01 -9.06 2.02
N VAL A 103 -8.85 -8.14 2.97
CA VAL A 103 -9.99 -7.55 3.70
C VAL A 103 -10.88 -6.76 2.74
N SER A 104 -10.30 -6.08 1.74
CA SER A 104 -11.09 -5.32 0.77
C SER A 104 -11.92 -6.24 -0.13
N VAL A 105 -11.35 -7.36 -0.61
CA VAL A 105 -12.12 -8.39 -1.35
C VAL A 105 -13.22 -9.00 -0.47
N TYR A 106 -12.94 -9.26 0.81
CA TYR A 106 -13.94 -9.75 1.75
C TYR A 106 -15.08 -8.74 1.97
N LEU A 107 -14.77 -7.45 2.12
CA LEU A 107 -15.80 -6.42 2.26
C LEU A 107 -16.63 -6.28 0.97
N TYR A 108 -16.00 -6.37 -0.19
CA TYR A 108 -16.71 -6.39 -1.47
C TYR A 108 -17.74 -7.54 -1.55
N SER A 109 -17.40 -8.74 -1.07
CA SER A 109 -18.31 -9.89 -1.14
C SER A 109 -19.46 -9.83 -0.14
N ARG A 110 -19.31 -9.04 0.94
CA ARG A 110 -20.31 -8.91 2.02
C ARG A 110 -21.19 -7.66 1.92
N THR A 111 -20.72 -6.62 1.24
CA THR A 111 -21.52 -5.43 0.98
C THR A 111 -22.50 -5.70 -0.17
N SER A 112 -23.80 -5.55 0.07
CA SER A 112 -24.81 -5.52 -0.99
C SER A 112 -24.84 -4.13 -1.65
N ASN A 113 -25.28 -4.07 -2.91
CA ASN A 113 -25.60 -2.79 -3.57
C ASN A 113 -26.94 -2.25 -3.06
#